data_AF-A0A1G7JDH3-F1
#
_entry.id   AF-A0A1G7JDH3-F1
#
_cell.length_a   1.000
_cell.length_b   1.000
_cell.length_c   1.000
_cell.angle_alpha   90.00
_cell.angle_beta   90.00
_cell.angle_gamma   90.00
#
_symmetry.space_group_name_H-M   'P 1'
#
loop_
_entity.id
_entity.type
_entity.pdbx_description
1 polymer ?
#
loop_
_entity_poly.entity_id
_entity_poly.type
_entity_poly.pdbx_seq_one_letter_code
_entity_poly.pdbx_strand_id
1 'polypeptide(L)' 'MTSKELALSAMMEERGYSNGLITIALFVLSQSREALDEMIFFIDDTNPSEEDFVEHLAEICHNADIEF' A
#
# COMPACT_ATOMS: atom_id res chain seq x y z
N MET A 1 -12.72 -1.60 -7.33
CA MET A 1 -12.12 -1.80 -6.01
C MET A 1 -12.60 -3.11 -5.40
N THR A 2 -11.67 -4.00 -5.09
CA THR A 2 -11.89 -5.23 -4.32
C THR A 2 -12.05 -4.90 -2.83
N SER A 3 -12.50 -5.86 -2.01
CA SER A 3 -12.60 -5.68 -0.56
C SER A 3 -11.26 -5.33 0.10
N LYS A 4 -10.13 -5.80 -0.45
CA LYS A 4 -8.78 -5.51 0.08
C LYS A 4 -8.33 -4.10 -0.25
N GLU A 5 -8.59 -3.64 -1.47
CA GLU A 5 -8.31 -2.26 -1.88
C GLU A 5 -9.12 -1.26 -1.04
N LEU A 6 -10.39 -1.59 -0.73
CA LEU A 6 -11.21 -0.79 0.18
C LEU A 6 -10.67 -0.79 1.61
N ALA A 7 -10.23 -1.94 2.12
CA ALA A 7 -9.65 -2.05 3.44
C ALA A 7 -8.35 -1.24 3.56
N LEU A 8 -7.45 -1.36 2.58
CA LEU A 8 -6.22 -0.59 2.52
C LEU A 8 -6.51 0.92 2.47
N SER A 9 -7.42 1.37 1.60
CA SER A 9 -7.81 2.78 1.51
C SER A 9 -8.30 3.31 2.87
N ALA A 10 -9.21 2.59 3.53
CA ALA A 10 -9.75 2.98 4.82
C ALA A 10 -8.65 3.05 5.90
N MET A 11 -7.76 2.05 5.96
CA MET A 11 -6.64 2.02 6.90
C MET A 11 -5.70 3.22 6.73
N MET A 12 -5.44 3.60 5.48
CA MET A 12 -4.59 4.73 5.13
C MET A 12 -5.27 6.07 5.46
N GLU A 13 -6.57 6.22 5.18
CA GLU A 13 -7.37 7.40 5.52
C GLU A 13 -7.45 7.60 7.04
N GLU A 14 -7.72 6.54 7.81
CA GLU A 14 -7.79 6.58 9.27
C GLU A 14 -6.45 6.99 9.92
N ARG A 15 -5.34 6.68 9.26
CA ARG A 15 -3.97 7.05 9.69
C ARG A 15 -3.54 8.42 9.19
N GLY A 16 -4.38 9.10 8.40
CA GLY A 16 -4.12 10.45 7.93
C GLY A 16 -3.15 10.55 6.77
N TYR A 17 -2.95 9.47 6.00
CA TYR A 17 -2.17 9.55 4.77
C TYR A 17 -2.86 10.45 3.75
N SER A 18 -2.06 11.07 2.91
CA SER A 18 -2.49 11.94 1.84
C SER A 18 -3.25 11.18 0.76
N ASN A 19 -4.28 11.82 0.22
CA ASN A 19 -5.07 11.24 -0.87
C ASN A 19 -4.22 10.88 -2.10
N GLY A 20 -3.13 11.62 -2.34
CA GLY A 20 -2.17 11.32 -3.40
C GLY A 20 -1.48 9.97 -3.18
N LEU A 21 -0.96 9.75 -1.96
CA LEU A 21 -0.32 8.49 -1.60
C LEU A 21 -1.30 7.32 -1.65
N ILE A 22 -2.52 7.49 -1.12
CA ILE A 22 -3.58 6.47 -1.17
C ILE A 22 -3.88 6.07 -2.62
N THR A 23 -4.02 7.06 -3.51
CA THR A 23 -4.31 6.81 -4.93
C THR A 23 -3.18 6.04 -5.61
N ILE A 24 -1.92 6.44 -5.37
CA ILE A 24 -0.74 5.77 -5.95
C ILE A 24 -0.59 4.36 -5.39
N ALA A 25 -0.72 4.17 -4.08
CA ALA A 25 -0.65 2.86 -3.44
C ALA A 25 -1.67 1.89 -4.04
N LEU A 26 -2.94 2.32 -4.16
CA LEU A 26 -3.98 1.50 -4.77
C LEU A 26 -3.67 1.19 -6.23
N PHE A 27 -3.22 2.17 -7.00
CA PHE A 27 -2.86 1.96 -8.41
C PHE A 27 -1.76 0.90 -8.55
N VAL A 28 -0.66 1.05 -7.80
CA VAL A 28 0.51 0.16 -7.86
C VAL A 28 0.15 -1.25 -7.35
N LEU A 29 -0.50 -1.34 -6.19
CA LEU A 29 -0.76 -2.62 -5.53
C LEU A 29 -1.95 -3.38 -6.13
N SER A 30 -2.86 -2.71 -6.85
CA SER A 30 -4.05 -3.36 -7.47
C SER A 30 -3.72 -4.55 -8.38
N GLN A 31 -2.50 -4.59 -8.93
CA GLN A 31 -2.07 -5.65 -9.83
C GLN A 31 -1.62 -6.94 -9.11
N SER A 32 -1.34 -6.88 -7.80
CA SER A 32 -0.86 -8.04 -7.04
C SER A 32 -1.60 -8.16 -5.70
N ARG A 33 -2.35 -9.26 -5.58
CA ARG A 33 -3.08 -9.59 -4.34
C ARG A 33 -2.12 -9.86 -3.18
N GLU A 34 -0.95 -10.42 -3.46
CA GLU A 34 0.10 -10.70 -2.47
C GLU A 34 0.71 -9.40 -1.97
N ALA A 35 1.02 -8.46 -2.87
CA ALA A 35 1.52 -7.13 -2.51
C ALA A 35 0.51 -6.33 -1.67
N LEU A 36 -0.78 -6.43 -2.00
CA LEU A 36 -1.85 -5.83 -1.19
C LEU A 36 -1.89 -6.41 0.23
N ASP A 37 -1.75 -7.72 0.37
CA ASP A 37 -1.73 -8.37 1.69
C ASP A 37 -0.51 -7.97 2.49
N GLU A 38 0.67 -8.01 1.88
CA GLU A 38 1.93 -7.58 2.48
C GLU A 38 1.85 -6.14 2.99
N MET A 39 1.35 -5.23 2.18
CA MET A 39 1.20 -3.82 2.57
C MET A 39 0.18 -3.64 3.70
N ILE A 40 -0.93 -4.37 3.68
CA ILE A 40 -1.92 -4.32 4.78
C ILE A 40 -1.27 -4.80 6.09
N PHE A 41 -0.52 -5.90 6.07
CA PHE A 41 0.19 -6.38 7.25
C PHE A 41 1.24 -5.39 7.74
N PHE A 42 2.02 -4.80 6.82
CA PHE A 42 3.02 -3.80 7.16
C PHE A 42 2.41 -2.59 7.88
N ILE A 43 1.29 -2.05 7.37
CA ILE A 43 0.61 -0.91 7.99
C ILE A 43 0.04 -1.26 9.37
N ASP A 44 -0.52 -2.47 9.52
CA ASP A 44 -1.12 -2.91 10.78
C ASP A 44 -0.07 -3.14 11.87
N ASP A 45 1.05 -3.77 11.52
CA ASP A 45 2.11 -4.13 12.47
C ASP A 45 3.00 -2.95 12.86
N THR A 46 3.26 -2.02 11.94
CA THR A 46 4.30 -0.99 12.14
C THR A 46 3.76 0.42 12.34
N ASN A 47 2.52 0.69 11.93
CA ASN A 47 1.95 2.04 11.86
C ASN A 47 2.94 3.07 11.25
N PRO A 48 3.33 2.86 9.98
CA PRO A 48 4.44 3.57 9.35
C PRO A 48 4.12 5.05 9.09
N SER A 49 5.15 5.87 8.90
CA SER A 49 4.96 7.19 8.30
C SER A 49 4.71 7.07 6.78
N GLU A 50 4.34 8.17 6.12
CA GLU A 50 4.24 8.17 4.66
C GLU A 50 5.59 7.89 3.98
N GLU A 51 6.70 8.31 4.58
CA GLU A 51 8.04 8.06 4.05
C GLU A 51 8.38 6.57 4.12
N ASP A 52 8.20 5.95 5.29
CA ASP A 52 8.41 4.50 5.48
C ASP A 52 7.50 3.67 4.56
N PHE A 53 6.26 4.13 4.35
CA PHE A 53 5.32 3.50 3.43
C PHE A 53 5.83 3.52 1.99
N VAL A 54 6.35 4.66 1.53
CA VAL A 54 6.87 4.80 0.15
C VAL A 54 8.11 3.95 -0.05
N GLU A 55 9.00 3.91 0.94
CA GLU A 55 10.19 3.04 0.90
C GLU A 55 9.78 1.56 0.78
N HIS A 56 8.87 1.10 1.64
CA HIS A 56 8.41 -0.29 1.59
C HIS A 56 7.62 -0.61 0.30
N LEU A 57 6.80 0.34 -0.20
CA LEU A 57 6.12 0.17 -1.49
C LEU A 57 7.14 -0.01 -2.63
N ALA A 58 8.24 0.73 -2.62
CA ALA A 58 9.31 0.59 -3.60
C ALA A 58 10.01 -0.77 -3.51
N GLU A 59 10.24 -1.29 -2.29
CA GLU A 59 10.78 -2.64 -2.07
C GLU A 59 9.85 -3.72 -2.63
N ILE A 60 8.54 -3.62 -2.38
CA ILE A 60 7.55 -4.56 -2.93
C ILE A 60 7.60 -4.55 -4.46
N CYS A 61 7.65 -3.38 -5.08
CA CYS A 61 7.70 -3.27 -6.54
C CYS A 61 8.98 -3.91 -7.11
N HIS A 62 10.12 -3.71 -6.43
CA HIS A 62 11.39 -4.30 -6.81
C HIS A 62 11.39 -5.82 -6.68
N ASN A 63 10.80 -6.36 -5.61
CA ASN A 63 10.78 -7.79 -5.31
C ASN A 63 9.74 -8.56 -6.13
N ALA A 64 8.67 -7.90 -6.55
CA ALA A 64 7.56 -8.53 -7.27
C ALA A 64 7.72 -8.53 -8.81
N ASP A 65 8.89 -8.13 -9.34
CA ASP A 65 9.14 -7.93 -10.79
C ASP A 65 8.02 -7.09 -11.45
N ILE A 66 7.47 -6.10 -10.73
CA ILE A 66 6.41 -5.24 -11.25
C ILE A 66 7.07 -4.17 -12.14
N GLU A 67 7.05 -4.39 -13.46
CA GLU A 67 7.49 -3.38 -14.44
C GLU A 67 6.45 -2.24 -14.55
N PHE A 68 6.92 -1.00 -14.51
CA PHE A 68 6.12 0.24 -14.65
C PHE A 68 5.97 0.69 -16.10
#